data_AF-A0A1I2JUU2-F1
#
_entry.id   AF-A0A1I2JUU2-F1
#
_cell.length_a   1.000
_cell.length_b   1.000
_cell.length_c   1.000
_cell.angle_alpha   90.00
_cell.angle_beta   90.00
_cell.angle_gamma   90.00
#
_symmetry.space_group_name_H-M   'P 1'
#
loop_
_entity.id
_entity.type
_entity.pdbx_description
1 polymer ?
#
loop_
_entity_poly.entity_id
_entity_poly.type
_entity_poly.pdbx_seq_one_letter_code
_entity_poly.pdbx_strand_id
1 'polypeptide(L)' 'MDSLQQNFALILPLLILQISLIVLGLVNLFKAKRVKCLNIPIWAIIIICIAIIGPILYFVFGRSQD' A
#
# COMPACT_ATOMS: atom_id res chain seq x y z
N MET A 1 -3.83 0.16 31.07
CA MET A 1 -4.55 -0.16 29.82
C MET A 1 -4.03 0.72 28.68
N ASP A 2 -2.74 1.09 28.73
CA ASP A 2 -2.17 2.22 27.97
C ASP A 2 -1.27 1.73 26.81
N SER A 3 -0.79 0.48 26.90
CA SER A 3 0.12 -0.13 25.93
C SER A 3 -0.53 -0.43 24.57
N LEU A 4 -1.86 -0.51 24.48
CA LEU A 4 -2.54 -0.75 23.20
C LEU A 4 -2.78 0.52 22.40
N GLN A 5 -2.98 1.68 23.05
CA GLN A 5 -3.20 2.96 22.36
C GLN A 5 -1.94 3.45 21.61
N GLN A 6 -0.75 3.12 22.10
CA GLN A 6 0.53 3.50 21.46
C GLN A 6 0.67 2.93 20.04
N ASN A 7 0.19 1.71 19.78
CA ASN A 7 0.32 1.08 18.46
C ASN A 7 -0.66 1.67 17.43
N PHE A 8 -1.85 2.11 17.86
CA PHE A 8 -2.85 2.70 16.96
C PHE A 8 -2.39 4.03 16.35
N ALA A 9 -1.63 4.84 17.11
CA ALA A 9 -1.10 6.11 16.62
C ALA A 9 -0.12 5.95 15.44
N LEU A 10 0.55 4.79 15.33
CA LEU A 10 1.48 4.44 14.25
C LEU A 10 0.78 3.69 13.09
N ILE A 11 -0.17 2.81 13.41
CA ILE A 11 -0.90 2.04 12.41
C ILE A 11 -1.81 2.95 11.57
N LEU A 12 -2.44 3.95 12.20
CA LEU A 12 -3.38 4.86 11.55
C LEU A 12 -2.75 5.66 10.38
N PRO A 13 -1.60 6.35 10.52
CA PRO A 13 -0.96 7.06 9.41
C PRO A 13 -0.45 6.10 8.32
N LEU A 14 0.05 4.92 8.69
CA LEU A 14 0.44 3.87 7.74
C LEU A 14 -0.74 3.44 6.86
N LEU A 15 -1.90 3.21 7.47
CA LEU A 15 -3.12 2.77 6.78
C LEU A 15 -3.67 3.87 5.86
N ILE A 16 -3.62 5.13 6.27
CA ILE A 16 -3.98 6.29 5.43
C ILE A 16 -3.05 6.40 4.22
N LEU A 17 -1.75 6.21 4.41
CA LEU A 17 -0.75 6.23 3.35
C LEU A 17 -0.96 5.08 2.37
N GLN A 18 -1.27 3.89 2.88
CA GLN A 18 -1.62 2.69 2.11
C GLN A 18 -2.78 2.97 1.15
N ILE A 19 -3.91 3.44 1.69
CA ILE A 19 -5.13 3.69 0.93
C ILE A 19 -4.90 4.82 -0.07
N SER A 20 -4.18 5.88 0.33
CA SER A 20 -3.85 6.98 -0.58
C SER A 20 -3.02 6.49 -1.78
N LEU A 21 -2.01 5.65 -1.57
CA LEU A 21 -1.20 5.11 -2.66
C LEU A 21 -2.02 4.24 -3.63
N ILE A 22 -2.89 3.38 -3.11
CA ILE A 22 -3.78 2.55 -3.94
C ILE A 22 -4.69 3.45 -4.78
N VAL A 23 -5.35 4.43 -4.14
CA VAL A 23 -6.28 5.34 -4.83
C VAL A 23 -5.55 6.16 -5.88
N LEU A 24 -4.40 6.75 -5.55
CA LEU A 24 -3.58 7.52 -6.50
C LEU A 24 -3.11 6.65 -7.67
N GLY A 25 -2.65 5.43 -7.40
CA GLY A 25 -2.24 4.47 -8.41
C GLY A 25 -3.37 4.10 -9.36
N LEU A 26 -4.56 3.78 -8.82
CA LEU A 26 -5.75 3.46 -9.62
C LEU A 26 -6.23 4.67 -10.42
N VAL A 27 -6.32 5.85 -9.80
CA VAL A 27 -6.73 7.09 -10.49
C VAL A 27 -5.78 7.39 -11.65
N ASN A 28 -4.47 7.30 -11.43
CA ASN A 28 -3.48 7.50 -12.48
C ASN A 28 -3.61 6.45 -13.60
N LEU A 29 -3.87 5.19 -13.23
CA LEU A 29 -4.08 4.11 -14.17
C LEU A 29 -5.35 4.30 -15.03
N PHE A 30 -6.47 4.72 -14.43
CA PHE A 30 -7.70 5.02 -15.16
C PHE A 30 -7.55 6.27 -16.05
N LYS A 31 -6.75 7.26 -15.62
CA LYS A 31 -6.46 8.47 -16.39
C LYS A 31 -5.49 8.19 -17.55
N ALA A 32 -4.76 7.07 -17.51
CA ALA A 32 -3.86 6.67 -18.57
C ALA A 32 -4.64 6.17 -19.80
N LYS A 33 -4.68 6.98 -20.87
CA LYS A 33 -5.33 6.62 -22.15
C LYS A 33 -4.74 5.37 -22.83
N ARG A 34 -3.47 5.06 -22.58
CA ARG A 34 -2.78 3.89 -23.12
C ARG A 34 -1.60 3.55 -22.22
N VAL A 35 -1.60 2.34 -21.67
CA VAL A 35 -0.50 1.80 -20.88
C VAL A 35 0.50 1.12 -21.82
N LYS A 36 1.77 1.54 -21.78
CA LYS A 36 2.78 1.22 -22.82
C LYS A 36 3.18 -0.25 -22.88
N CYS A 37 3.03 -1.01 -21.80
CA CYS A 37 3.63 -2.35 -21.67
C CYS A 37 2.63 -3.47 -21.35
N LEU A 38 1.45 -3.16 -20.80
CA LEU A 38 0.55 -4.17 -20.22
C LEU A 38 -0.89 -3.68 -20.16
N ASN A 39 -1.88 -4.58 -20.09
CA ASN A 39 -3.29 -4.21 -20.03
C ASN A 39 -3.64 -3.51 -18.70
N ILE A 40 -4.58 -2.56 -18.75
CA ILE A 40 -5.12 -1.83 -17.59
C ILE A 40 -5.52 -2.76 -16.42
N PRO A 41 -6.28 -3.85 -16.60
CA PRO A 41 -6.62 -4.75 -15.49
C PRO A 41 -5.40 -5.41 -14.83
N ILE A 42 -4.34 -5.70 -15.59
CA ILE A 42 -3.13 -6.33 -15.05
C ILE A 42 -2.37 -5.34 -14.17
N TRP A 43 -2.29 -4.07 -14.58
CA TRP A 43 -1.72 -3.01 -13.76
C TRP A 43 -2.51 -2.78 -12.47
N ALA A 44 -3.85 -2.88 -12.50
CA ALA A 44 -4.66 -2.77 -11.29
C ALA A 44 -4.32 -3.88 -10.28
N ILE A 45 -4.17 -5.12 -10.75
CA ILE A 45 -3.75 -6.25 -9.92
C ILE A 45 -2.36 -6.02 -9.32
N ILE A 46 -1.40 -5.53 -10.12
CA ILE A 46 -0.04 -5.23 -9.65
C ILE A 46 -0.06 -4.16 -8.55
N ILE A 47 -0.81 -3.07 -8.74
CA ILE A 47 -0.93 -1.99 -7.75
C ILE A 47 -1.49 -2.55 -6.43
N ILE A 48 -2.53 -3.38 -6.49
CA ILE A 48 -3.11 -4.01 -5.31
C ILE A 48 -2.13 -4.99 -4.64
N CYS A 49 -1.47 -5.84 -5.43
CA CYS A 49 -0.48 -6.79 -4.92
C CYS A 49 0.67 -6.08 -4.21
N ILE A 50 1.28 -5.05 -4.82
CA ILE A 50 2.37 -4.29 -4.21
C ILE A 50 1.89 -3.54 -2.98
N ALA A 51 0.67 -2.98 -3.02
CA ALA A 51 0.08 -2.30 -1.87
C ALA A 51 -0.21 -3.24 -0.69
N ILE A 52 -0.33 -4.55 -0.90
CA ILE A 52 -0.48 -5.52 0.20
C ILE A 52 0.87 -6.12 0.59
N ILE A 53 1.72 -6.45 -0.38
CA ILE A 53 3.01 -7.11 -0.18
C ILE A 53 4.03 -6.16 0.45
N GLY A 54 4.05 -4.88 0.08
CA GLY A 54 4.98 -3.88 0.64
C GLY A 54 4.92 -3.79 2.17
N PRO A 55 3.73 -3.62 2.77
CA PRO A 55 3.56 -3.62 4.23
C PRO A 55 3.97 -4.93 4.88
N ILE A 56 3.60 -6.06 4.27
CA ILE A 56 3.93 -7.38 4.80
C ILE A 56 5.45 -7.57 4.80
N LEU A 57 6.15 -7.21 3.73
CA LEU A 57 7.61 -7.24 3.66
C LEU A 57 8.24 -6.32 4.71
N TYR A 58 7.73 -5.10 4.90
CA TYR A 58 8.22 -4.21 5.94
C TYR A 58 8.01 -4.78 7.35
N PHE A 59 6.86 -5.39 7.62
CA PHE A 59 6.58 -6.01 8.92
C PHE A 59 7.44 -7.25 9.17
N VAL A 60 7.69 -8.06 8.14
CA VAL A 60 8.45 -9.32 8.22
C VAL A 60 9.95 -9.08 8.25
N PHE A 61 10.47 -8.19 7.40
CA PHE A 61 11.92 -7.96 7.25
C PHE A 61 12.41 -6.66 7.91
N GLY A 62 11.57 -5.63 7.96
CA GLY A 62 11.96 -4.31 8.46
C GLY A 62 11.90 -4.19 9.99
N ARG A 63 11.20 -5.11 10.67
CA ARG A 63 11.17 -5.13 12.13
C ARG A 63 12.38 -5.87 12.67
N SER A 64 13.52 -5.19 12.79
CA SER A 64 14.54 -5.61 13.76
C SER A 64 13.89 -5.61 15.14
N GLN A 65 13.90 -6.78 15.78
CA GLN A 65 13.53 -6.96 17.17
C GLN A 65 14.72 -6.48 18.00
N ASP A 66 14.70 -5.22 18.40
CA ASP A 66 15.46 -4.77 19.57
C ASP A 66 14.59 -4.98 20.82
#